data_AF-A0A2V5PRP0-F1
#
_entry.id   AF-A0A2V5PRP0-F1
#
_cell.length_a   1.000
_cell.length_b   1.000
_cell.length_c   1.000
_cell.angle_alpha   90.00
_cell.angle_beta   90.00
_cell.angle_gamma   90.00
#
_symmetry.space_group_name_H-M   'P 1'
#
loop_
_entity.id
_entity.type
_entity.pdbx_description
1 polymer ?
#
loop_
_entity_poly.entity_id
_entity_poly.type
_entity_poly.pdbx_seq_one_letter_code
_entity_poly.pdbx_strand_id
1 'polypeptide(L)'
;MEYAAAKSSICRQCGRSFSPFAPKPGLKLRTREEAPPPESSSIRGRFEDFWKRQRSSIIECFECKRKQQVSGAATSTICPACSAHIDLRDYKITSGFSRTIRTRGDVHLTSRGDLGSSSVVCRSALIEGRLRGNLHCDTATINYSGKIPGRISARHIIVDRKADIHCFRSVRAESVEIRGRMSGEIVAQTMVMIHKRGSLEGDVTARAITVEKGGMFSGQLVIGQVGLTQGELLQEQEPAAATGSESNFPETAPRPLPAT
;
A
#
# COMPACT_ATOMS: atom_id res chain seq x y z
N MET A 1 2.82 -42.66 50.86
CA MET A 1 3.72 -42.77 49.70
C MET A 1 3.24 -41.77 48.65
N GLU A 2 3.73 -40.54 48.71
CA GLU A 2 3.38 -39.49 47.73
C GLU A 2 4.31 -39.60 46.52
N TYR A 3 3.71 -39.77 45.35
CA TYR A 3 4.40 -39.69 44.06
C TYR A 3 4.72 -38.22 43.75
N ALA A 4 6.00 -37.85 43.83
CA ALA A 4 6.49 -36.53 43.45
C ALA A 4 6.54 -36.41 41.92
N ALA A 5 5.48 -35.87 41.32
CA ALA A 5 5.47 -35.50 39.89
C ALA A 5 6.43 -34.32 39.63
N ALA A 6 7.24 -34.43 38.58
CA ALA A 6 8.27 -33.47 38.19
C ALA A 6 7.70 -32.05 37.97
N LYS A 7 8.30 -31.04 38.62
CA LYS A 7 7.78 -29.65 38.69
C LYS A 7 8.24 -28.70 37.58
N SER A 8 9.11 -29.13 36.66
CA SER A 8 9.51 -28.31 35.52
C SER A 8 10.13 -29.14 34.40
N SER A 9 9.88 -28.74 33.15
CA SER A 9 10.63 -29.23 31.99
C SER A 9 11.61 -28.14 31.56
N ILE A 10 12.86 -28.53 31.30
CA ILE A 10 13.92 -27.65 30.81
C ILE A 10 14.05 -27.84 29.30
N CYS A 11 14.06 -26.71 28.57
CA CYS A 11 14.33 -26.72 27.14
C CYS A 11 15.84 -26.91 26.90
N ARG A 12 16.22 -28.03 26.25
CA ARG A 12 17.63 -28.36 25.98
C ARG A 12 18.33 -27.42 24.99
N GLN A 13 17.60 -26.65 24.19
CA GLN A 13 18.19 -25.72 23.21
C GLN A 13 18.50 -24.33 23.78
N CYS A 14 17.80 -23.87 24.80
CA CYS A 14 17.98 -22.52 25.34
C CYS A 14 18.12 -22.44 26.86
N GLY A 15 18.12 -23.59 27.56
CA GLY A 15 18.37 -23.68 29.00
C GLY A 15 17.28 -23.10 29.90
N ARG A 16 16.18 -22.59 29.33
CA ARG A 16 15.08 -21.99 30.11
C ARG A 16 14.14 -23.07 30.66
N SER A 17 13.83 -22.96 31.95
CA SER A 17 12.86 -23.80 32.65
C SER A 17 11.46 -23.22 32.53
N PHE A 18 10.47 -24.04 32.17
CA PHE A 18 9.06 -23.63 32.17
C PHE A 18 8.29 -24.41 33.25
N SER A 19 7.53 -23.68 34.06
CA SER A 19 6.58 -24.24 35.03
C SER A 19 5.17 -24.26 34.41
N PRO A 20 4.44 -25.39 34.42
CA PRO A 20 3.10 -25.47 33.82
C PRO A 20 1.98 -24.88 34.70
N PHE A 21 2.29 -24.13 35.78
CA PHE A 21 1.27 -23.52 36.63
C PHE A 21 1.06 -22.03 36.30
N ALA A 22 -0.17 -21.74 35.86
CA ALA A 22 -0.65 -20.49 35.28
C ALA A 22 -0.37 -19.21 36.13
N PRO A 23 -0.20 -18.04 35.49
CA PRO A 23 -0.17 -16.77 36.19
C PRO A 23 -1.59 -16.23 36.49
N LYS A 24 -1.66 -15.48 37.59
CA LYS A 24 -2.85 -14.87 38.21
C LYS A 24 -3.63 -13.94 37.25
N PRO A 25 -4.97 -13.85 37.39
CA PRO A 25 -5.84 -13.04 36.54
C PRO A 25 -5.80 -11.57 36.95
N GLY A 26 -5.57 -10.67 35.98
CA GLY A 26 -5.50 -9.24 36.29
C GLY A 26 -5.33 -8.28 35.12
N LEU A 27 -6.01 -8.51 33.99
CA LEU A 27 -6.26 -7.48 32.97
C LEU A 27 -7.43 -7.92 32.10
N LYS A 28 -8.63 -7.37 32.37
CA LYS A 28 -9.85 -7.65 31.62
C LYS A 28 -9.78 -6.98 30.24
N LEU A 29 -9.13 -7.62 29.27
CA LEU A 29 -9.51 -7.47 27.87
C LEU A 29 -10.86 -8.18 27.72
N ARG A 30 -11.95 -7.43 27.50
CA ARG A 30 -13.17 -8.04 26.98
C ARG A 30 -12.92 -8.43 25.52
N THR A 31 -12.38 -9.62 25.31
CA THR A 31 -12.77 -10.41 24.15
C THR A 31 -14.24 -10.73 24.36
N ARG A 32 -15.12 -9.94 23.76
CA ARG A 32 -16.53 -10.32 23.61
C ARG A 32 -16.55 -11.43 22.56
N GLU A 33 -16.22 -12.62 23.00
CA GLU A 33 -16.72 -13.85 22.41
C GLU A 33 -18.19 -13.93 22.85
N GLU A 34 -19.02 -13.20 22.11
CA GLU A 34 -20.44 -13.41 22.18
C GLU A 34 -20.72 -14.60 21.28
N ALA A 35 -21.01 -15.73 21.91
CA ALA A 35 -21.72 -16.80 21.24
C ALA A 35 -22.95 -16.16 20.56
N PRO A 36 -23.13 -16.32 19.24
CA PRO A 36 -24.34 -15.83 18.61
C PRO A 36 -25.55 -16.56 19.23
N PRO A 37 -26.68 -15.87 19.43
CA PRO A 37 -27.89 -16.47 19.97
C PRO A 37 -28.35 -17.64 19.06
N PRO A 38 -28.96 -18.69 19.64
CA PRO A 38 -29.37 -19.86 18.87
C PRO A 38 -30.70 -19.58 18.17
N GLU A 39 -30.71 -18.80 17.09
CA GLU A 39 -31.95 -18.57 16.34
C GLU A 39 -31.81 -18.60 14.82
N SER A 40 -32.54 -19.57 14.26
CA SER A 40 -32.79 -19.86 12.86
C SER A 40 -31.60 -20.35 12.04
N SER A 41 -31.56 -21.68 11.90
CA SER A 41 -30.89 -22.43 10.86
C SER A 41 -31.26 -21.93 9.46
N SER A 42 -30.64 -20.84 9.02
CA SER A 42 -30.67 -20.41 7.64
C SER A 42 -29.58 -21.17 6.88
N ILE A 43 -30.04 -22.13 6.07
CA ILE A 43 -29.28 -22.97 5.14
C ILE A 43 -28.26 -22.17 4.29
N ARG A 44 -28.45 -20.85 4.17
CA ARG A 44 -27.57 -19.87 3.51
C ARG A 44 -26.21 -19.65 4.19
N GLY A 45 -26.11 -19.65 5.52
CA GLY A 45 -24.83 -19.41 6.21
C GLY A 45 -23.85 -20.58 6.05
N ARG A 46 -24.37 -21.82 6.13
CA ARG A 46 -23.60 -23.04 5.83
C ARG A 46 -23.14 -23.10 4.37
N PHE A 47 -23.91 -22.55 3.45
CA PHE A 47 -23.52 -22.41 2.05
C PHE A 47 -22.40 -21.37 1.89
N GLU A 48 -22.50 -20.18 2.49
CA GLU A 48 -21.43 -19.16 2.40
C GLU A 48 -20.09 -19.66 2.95
N ASP A 49 -20.10 -20.38 4.07
CA ASP A 49 -18.90 -20.96 4.66
C ASP A 49 -18.32 -22.12 3.82
N PHE A 50 -19.18 -22.95 3.21
CA PHE A 50 -18.76 -24.00 2.28
C PHE A 50 -18.10 -23.43 1.01
N TRP A 51 -18.61 -22.32 0.49
CA TRP A 51 -18.08 -21.65 -0.69
C TRP A 51 -16.81 -20.83 -0.39
N LYS A 52 -16.64 -20.28 0.83
CA LYS A 52 -15.36 -19.70 1.28
C LYS A 52 -14.26 -20.76 1.43
N ARG A 53 -14.63 -22.00 1.78
CA ARG A 53 -13.70 -23.14 1.95
C ARG A 53 -13.04 -23.58 0.64
N GLN A 54 -13.68 -23.37 -0.51
CA GLN A 54 -13.15 -23.75 -1.82
C GLN A 54 -12.45 -22.61 -2.57
N ARG A 55 -12.50 -21.36 -2.07
CA ARG A 55 -11.81 -20.26 -2.72
C ARG A 55 -10.36 -20.23 -2.28
N SER A 56 -9.45 -20.34 -3.23
CA SER A 56 -8.05 -20.05 -3.01
C SER A 56 -7.77 -18.61 -3.42
N SER A 57 -6.95 -17.91 -2.64
CA SER A 57 -6.52 -16.54 -2.92
C SER A 57 -5.02 -16.54 -3.19
N ILE A 58 -4.60 -15.77 -4.19
CA ILE A 58 -3.18 -15.51 -4.44
C ILE A 58 -2.78 -14.30 -3.59
N ILE A 59 -1.75 -14.49 -2.77
CA ILE A 59 -1.23 -13.46 -1.86
C ILE A 59 0.27 -13.31 -2.09
N GLU A 60 0.78 -12.09 -1.88
CA GLU A 60 2.21 -11.81 -1.99
C GLU A 60 2.85 -11.79 -0.59
N CYS A 61 4.08 -12.28 -0.48
CA CYS A 61 4.87 -12.06 0.73
C CYS A 61 5.20 -10.57 0.91
N PHE A 62 5.22 -10.09 2.15
CA PHE A 62 5.61 -8.71 2.41
C PHE A 62 7.12 -8.43 2.28
N GLU A 63 7.95 -9.46 2.34
CA GLU A 63 9.42 -9.32 2.32
C GLU A 63 9.98 -9.67 0.93
N CYS A 64 9.80 -10.92 0.49
CA CYS A 64 10.35 -11.39 -0.78
C CYS A 64 9.44 -11.15 -1.99
N LYS A 65 8.24 -10.60 -1.81
CA LYS A 65 7.22 -10.38 -2.86
C LYS A 65 6.79 -11.62 -3.65
N ARG A 66 7.18 -12.83 -3.22
CA ARG A 66 6.75 -14.08 -3.87
C ARG A 66 5.23 -14.24 -3.75
N LYS A 67 4.57 -14.56 -4.87
CA LYS A 67 3.16 -14.91 -4.94
C LYS A 67 2.96 -16.36 -4.49
N GLN A 68 1.98 -16.61 -3.65
CA GLN A 68 1.60 -17.94 -3.18
C GLN A 68 0.08 -18.07 -3.12
N GLN A 69 -0.41 -19.27 -3.40
CA GLN A 69 -1.83 -19.60 -3.32
C GLN A 69 -2.13 -20.14 -1.92
N VAL A 70 -3.15 -19.57 -1.28
CA VAL A 70 -3.56 -19.95 0.08
C VAL A 70 -5.06 -20.22 0.09
N SER A 71 -5.50 -21.12 0.96
CA SER A 71 -6.93 -21.33 1.18
C SER A 71 -7.58 -20.07 1.74
N GLY A 72 -8.78 -19.76 1.29
CA GLY A 72 -9.57 -18.61 1.76
C GLY A 72 -10.05 -18.77 3.21
N ALA A 73 -9.95 -19.98 3.77
CA ALA A 73 -10.21 -20.24 5.18
C ALA A 73 -8.97 -20.05 6.08
N ALA A 74 -7.77 -19.85 5.52
CA ALA A 74 -6.58 -19.64 6.31
C ALA A 74 -6.57 -18.24 6.94
N THR A 75 -6.34 -18.18 8.24
CA THR A 75 -6.17 -16.94 8.99
C THR A 75 -4.72 -16.43 8.96
N SER A 76 -3.78 -17.32 8.68
CA SER A 76 -2.36 -17.01 8.54
C SER A 76 -1.69 -18.02 7.62
N THR A 77 -0.53 -17.66 7.09
CA THR A 77 0.29 -18.53 6.25
C THR A 77 1.76 -18.19 6.43
N ILE A 78 2.63 -19.13 6.09
CA ILE A 78 4.08 -18.93 6.11
C ILE A 78 4.55 -18.83 4.66
N CYS A 79 5.44 -17.89 4.37
CA CYS A 79 6.03 -17.79 3.05
C CYS A 79 6.98 -18.98 2.78
N PRO A 80 6.84 -19.74 1.69
CA PRO A 80 7.73 -20.85 1.36
C PRO A 80 9.12 -20.39 0.90
N ALA A 81 9.31 -19.10 0.65
CA ALA A 81 10.59 -18.53 0.21
C ALA A 81 11.48 -18.11 1.38
N CYS A 82 10.94 -17.27 2.26
CA CYS A 82 11.68 -16.58 3.31
C CYS A 82 11.18 -16.93 4.71
N SER A 83 10.23 -17.86 4.84
CA SER A 83 9.61 -18.27 6.11
C SER A 83 8.91 -17.17 6.91
N ALA A 84 8.70 -15.99 6.31
CA ALA A 84 7.99 -14.90 6.95
C ALA A 84 6.52 -15.26 7.25
N HIS A 85 6.06 -14.89 8.45
CA HIS A 85 4.66 -15.04 8.84
C HIS A 85 3.79 -13.97 8.18
N ILE A 86 2.72 -14.39 7.52
CA ILE A 86 1.79 -13.52 6.81
C ILE A 86 0.42 -13.68 7.46
N ASP A 87 -0.08 -12.58 8.02
CA ASP A 87 -1.44 -12.50 8.55
C ASP A 87 -2.45 -12.34 7.40
N LEU A 88 -3.52 -13.13 7.41
CA LEU A 88 -4.59 -13.11 6.40
C LEU A 88 -5.92 -12.66 7.02
N ARG A 89 -5.93 -12.26 8.30
CA ARG A 89 -7.15 -11.86 9.00
C ARG A 89 -7.71 -10.55 8.47
N ASP A 90 -9.02 -10.50 8.44
CA ASP A 90 -9.77 -9.27 8.23
C ASP A 90 -9.94 -8.53 9.55
N TYR A 91 -9.76 -7.22 9.53
CA TYR A 91 -9.84 -6.36 10.70
C TYR A 91 -11.00 -5.39 10.57
N LYS A 92 -11.95 -5.45 11.51
CA LYS A 92 -13.01 -4.45 11.63
C LYS A 92 -12.75 -3.56 12.84
N ILE A 93 -12.54 -2.29 12.57
CA ILE A 93 -12.15 -1.28 13.56
C ILE A 93 -13.37 -0.44 13.89
N THR A 94 -13.94 -0.71 15.07
CA THR A 94 -15.15 -0.03 15.58
C THR A 94 -14.87 1.03 16.64
N SER A 95 -13.66 1.02 17.19
CA SER A 95 -13.21 1.91 18.26
C SER A 95 -11.76 2.34 18.01
N GLY A 96 -11.19 3.12 18.94
CA GLY A 96 -9.81 3.58 18.87
C GLY A 96 -8.82 2.41 18.76
N PHE A 97 -8.04 2.38 17.69
CA PHE A 97 -7.01 1.37 17.43
C PHE A 97 -5.68 2.04 17.09
N SER A 98 -4.67 1.82 17.91
CA SER A 98 -3.36 2.51 17.81
C SER A 98 -2.21 1.60 17.41
N ARG A 99 -2.43 0.29 17.27
CA ARG A 99 -1.37 -0.67 16.95
C ARG A 99 -1.12 -0.75 15.45
N THR A 100 0.09 -1.08 15.02
CA THR A 100 0.36 -1.34 13.61
C THR A 100 -0.40 -2.59 13.15
N ILE A 101 -1.03 -2.51 11.98
CA ILE A 101 -1.71 -3.65 11.35
C ILE A 101 -0.92 -4.02 10.11
N ARG A 102 -0.54 -5.29 9.98
CA ARG A 102 0.10 -5.83 8.78
C ARG A 102 -0.60 -7.12 8.42
N THR A 103 -1.57 -7.02 7.51
CA THR A 103 -2.38 -8.14 7.03
C THR A 103 -2.42 -8.16 5.51
N ARG A 104 -2.71 -9.32 4.91
CA ARG A 104 -3.13 -9.41 3.51
C ARG A 104 -4.65 -9.59 3.40
N GLY A 105 -5.38 -9.49 4.51
CA GLY A 105 -6.84 -9.42 4.51
C GLY A 105 -7.35 -7.99 4.29
N ASP A 106 -8.63 -7.82 4.60
CA ASP A 106 -9.38 -6.59 4.43
C ASP A 106 -9.46 -5.81 5.74
N VAL A 107 -9.29 -4.48 5.67
CA VAL A 107 -9.41 -3.60 6.83
C VAL A 107 -10.64 -2.70 6.65
N HIS A 108 -11.63 -2.87 7.52
CA HIS A 108 -12.82 -2.01 7.57
C HIS A 108 -12.72 -1.07 8.77
N LEU A 109 -12.43 0.20 8.51
CA LEU A 109 -12.55 1.25 9.50
C LEU A 109 -13.97 1.80 9.47
N THR A 110 -14.76 1.51 10.49
CA THR A 110 -16.15 1.99 10.55
C THR A 110 -16.20 3.47 10.91
N SER A 111 -17.34 4.12 10.69
CA SER A 111 -17.54 5.56 11.01
C SER A 111 -17.28 5.96 12.46
N ARG A 112 -17.40 5.02 13.41
CA ARG A 112 -17.06 5.23 14.84
C ARG A 112 -15.61 4.86 15.19
N GLY A 113 -14.91 4.21 14.27
CA GLY A 113 -13.52 3.82 14.42
C GLY A 113 -12.58 5.03 14.32
N ASP A 114 -11.53 5.00 15.12
CA ASP A 114 -10.41 5.93 15.03
C ASP A 114 -9.13 5.11 14.93
N LEU A 115 -8.51 5.12 13.75
CA LEU A 115 -7.24 4.43 13.54
C LEU A 115 -6.09 5.41 13.77
N GLY A 116 -5.42 5.28 14.91
CA GLY A 116 -4.23 6.04 15.30
C GLY A 116 -2.92 5.30 15.05
N SER A 117 -2.89 4.32 14.16
CA SER A 117 -1.72 3.46 13.92
C SER A 117 -0.64 4.17 13.10
N SER A 118 0.63 3.96 13.43
CA SER A 118 1.75 4.53 12.67
C SER A 118 1.85 4.00 11.23
N SER A 119 1.52 2.72 11.02
CA SER A 119 1.50 2.08 9.71
C SER A 119 0.46 0.97 9.65
N VAL A 120 -0.36 1.00 8.60
CA VAL A 120 -1.32 -0.05 8.25
C VAL A 120 -0.97 -0.56 6.86
N VAL A 121 -0.72 -1.86 6.76
CA VAL A 121 -0.52 -2.57 5.50
C VAL A 121 -1.63 -3.60 5.35
N CYS A 122 -2.44 -3.48 4.30
CA CYS A 122 -3.53 -4.40 3.99
C CYS A 122 -3.64 -4.69 2.50
N ARG A 123 -4.52 -5.61 2.10
CA ARG A 123 -4.85 -5.81 0.68
C ARG A 123 -5.92 -4.83 0.26
N SER A 124 -7.07 -4.88 0.94
CA SER A 124 -8.18 -3.95 0.75
C SER A 124 -8.41 -3.11 2.00
N ALA A 125 -8.79 -1.86 1.82
CA ALA A 125 -9.20 -0.98 2.91
C ALA A 125 -10.55 -0.31 2.58
N LEU A 126 -11.52 -0.42 3.49
CA LEU A 126 -12.74 0.39 3.48
C LEU A 126 -12.68 1.40 4.63
N ILE A 127 -12.65 2.68 4.29
CA ILE A 127 -12.40 3.77 5.24
C ILE A 127 -13.67 4.61 5.38
N GLU A 128 -14.37 4.47 6.49
CA GLU A 128 -15.55 5.27 6.85
C GLU A 128 -15.31 6.16 8.08
N GLY A 129 -14.22 5.91 8.82
CA GLY A 129 -13.87 6.60 10.07
C GLY A 129 -12.61 7.45 9.98
N ARG A 130 -12.12 7.88 11.15
CA ARG A 130 -10.94 8.75 11.25
C ARG A 130 -9.65 7.95 11.05
N LEU A 131 -8.89 8.29 10.02
CA LEU A 131 -7.58 7.71 9.74
C LEU A 131 -6.47 8.68 10.14
N ARG A 132 -5.70 8.34 11.18
CA ARG A 132 -4.52 9.06 11.67
C ARG A 132 -3.29 8.16 11.56
N GLY A 133 -2.70 8.09 10.37
CA GLY A 133 -1.57 7.20 10.14
C GLY A 133 -1.18 7.04 8.68
N ASN A 134 -0.14 6.26 8.43
CA ASN A 134 0.23 5.88 7.07
C ASN A 134 -0.55 4.63 6.66
N LEU A 135 -1.21 4.69 5.51
CA LEU A 135 -1.94 3.56 4.94
C LEU A 135 -1.24 3.07 3.68
N HIS A 136 -0.94 1.78 3.62
CA HIS A 136 -0.45 1.09 2.45
C HIS A 136 -1.39 -0.06 2.08
N CYS A 137 -1.97 -0.03 0.89
CA CYS A 137 -2.90 -1.07 0.46
C CYS A 137 -2.82 -1.34 -1.03
N ASP A 138 -3.41 -2.43 -1.51
CA ASP A 138 -3.56 -2.62 -2.96
C ASP A 138 -4.78 -1.85 -3.45
N THR A 139 -5.93 -2.01 -2.77
CA THR A 139 -7.18 -1.30 -3.09
C THR A 139 -7.68 -0.52 -1.87
N ALA A 140 -7.94 0.77 -2.02
CA ALA A 140 -8.52 1.63 -0.99
C ALA A 140 -9.85 2.23 -1.45
N THR A 141 -10.92 1.94 -0.73
CA THR A 141 -12.23 2.56 -0.90
C THR A 141 -12.46 3.54 0.25
N ILE A 142 -12.61 4.82 -0.08
CA ILE A 142 -12.77 5.88 0.91
C ILE A 142 -14.21 6.40 0.86
N ASN A 143 -14.92 6.20 1.96
CA ASN A 143 -16.27 6.69 2.22
C ASN A 143 -16.29 7.48 3.54
N TYR A 144 -15.31 8.39 3.67
CA TYR A 144 -15.10 9.23 4.83
C TYR A 144 -15.23 10.70 4.45
N SER A 145 -15.81 11.50 5.34
CA SER A 145 -15.90 12.95 5.20
C SER A 145 -15.10 13.60 6.32
N GLY A 146 -13.98 14.24 5.96
CA GLY A 146 -13.12 14.93 6.90
C GLY A 146 -11.65 14.97 6.47
N LYS A 147 -10.81 15.21 7.46
CA LYS A 147 -9.38 15.46 7.30
C LYS A 147 -8.57 14.18 7.50
N ILE A 148 -7.66 13.88 6.58
CA ILE A 148 -6.71 12.77 6.70
C ILE A 148 -5.30 13.36 6.85
N PRO A 149 -4.72 13.37 8.06
CA PRO A 149 -3.37 13.91 8.29
C PRO A 149 -2.25 12.97 7.83
N GLY A 150 -2.57 11.76 7.40
CA GLY A 150 -1.63 10.70 7.05
C GLY A 150 -1.29 10.61 5.56
N ARG A 151 -0.23 9.86 5.22
CA ARG A 151 0.09 9.51 3.83
C ARG A 151 -0.71 8.26 3.43
N ILE A 152 -1.28 8.30 2.23
CA ILE A 152 -2.00 7.17 1.64
C ILE A 152 -1.20 6.70 0.43
N SER A 153 -0.86 5.41 0.41
CA SER A 153 -0.24 4.75 -0.73
C SER A 153 -1.07 3.54 -1.11
N ALA A 154 -1.64 3.52 -2.31
CA ALA A 154 -2.37 2.36 -2.80
C ALA A 154 -2.01 2.03 -4.26
N ARG A 155 -2.48 0.91 -4.81
CA ARG A 155 -2.48 0.73 -6.27
C ARG A 155 -3.73 1.36 -6.85
N HIS A 156 -4.90 1.02 -6.32
CA HIS A 156 -6.19 1.55 -6.75
C HIS A 156 -6.86 2.32 -5.61
N ILE A 157 -7.23 3.58 -5.85
CA ILE A 157 -8.00 4.38 -4.90
C ILE A 157 -9.35 4.70 -5.50
N ILE A 158 -10.42 4.44 -4.74
CA ILE A 158 -11.80 4.75 -5.13
C ILE A 158 -12.36 5.67 -4.05
N VAL A 159 -12.66 6.91 -4.41
CA VAL A 159 -13.34 7.88 -3.54
C VAL A 159 -14.83 7.83 -3.84
N ASP A 160 -15.64 7.44 -2.85
CA ASP A 160 -17.08 7.28 -3.03
C ASP A 160 -17.81 8.64 -3.11
N ARG A 161 -19.03 8.65 -3.64
CA ARG A 161 -19.84 9.86 -3.90
C ARG A 161 -20.16 10.69 -2.66
N LYS A 162 -20.22 10.05 -1.49
CA LYS A 162 -20.50 10.70 -0.20
C LYS A 162 -19.22 11.15 0.52
N ALA A 163 -18.05 10.79 0.00
CA ALA A 163 -16.78 11.16 0.61
C ALA A 163 -16.45 12.64 0.32
N ASP A 164 -15.92 13.30 1.34
CA ASP A 164 -15.39 14.66 1.24
C ASP A 164 -14.07 14.71 2.02
N ILE A 165 -12.97 14.54 1.31
CA ILE A 165 -11.67 14.25 1.93
C ILE A 165 -10.75 15.46 1.77
N HIS A 166 -10.10 15.85 2.86
CA HIS A 166 -9.01 16.81 2.85
C HIS A 166 -7.70 16.15 3.28
N CYS A 167 -6.83 15.88 2.31
CA CYS A 167 -5.53 15.26 2.51
C CYS A 167 -4.47 16.33 2.77
N PHE A 168 -3.85 16.29 3.95
CA PHE A 168 -2.72 17.19 4.28
C PHE A 168 -1.38 16.73 3.70
N ARG A 169 -1.30 15.48 3.25
CA ARG A 169 -0.08 14.87 2.72
C ARG A 169 -0.37 14.31 1.33
N SER A 170 0.68 14.12 0.55
CA SER A 170 0.62 13.52 -0.78
C SER A 170 -0.02 12.12 -0.76
N VAL A 171 -0.99 11.91 -1.65
CA VAL A 171 -1.60 10.61 -1.92
C VAL A 171 -0.91 9.96 -3.11
N ARG A 172 -0.37 8.74 -2.95
CA ARG A 172 0.31 8.00 -4.03
C ARG A 172 -0.56 6.83 -4.48
N ALA A 173 -0.85 6.76 -5.78
CA ALA A 173 -1.64 5.68 -6.35
C ALA A 173 -1.13 5.26 -7.73
N GLU A 174 -1.52 4.09 -8.21
CA GLU A 174 -1.35 3.71 -9.62
C GLU A 174 -2.53 4.22 -10.45
N SER A 175 -3.76 3.96 -9.97
CA SER A 175 -5.01 4.42 -10.55
C SER A 175 -5.90 5.06 -9.49
N VAL A 176 -6.49 6.21 -9.79
CA VAL A 176 -7.40 6.94 -8.89
C VAL A 176 -8.74 7.14 -9.55
N GLU A 177 -9.83 6.78 -8.88
CA GLU A 177 -11.20 6.99 -9.30
C GLU A 177 -11.91 7.90 -8.29
N ILE A 178 -12.43 9.04 -8.77
CA ILE A 178 -12.96 10.11 -7.92
C ILE A 178 -14.43 10.30 -8.22
N ARG A 179 -15.31 9.83 -7.33
CA ARG A 179 -16.76 10.00 -7.43
C ARG A 179 -17.32 11.07 -6.50
N GLY A 180 -16.60 11.39 -5.43
CA GLY A 180 -16.95 12.40 -4.42
C GLY A 180 -16.07 13.64 -4.51
N ARG A 181 -15.83 14.29 -3.36
CA ARG A 181 -14.93 15.45 -3.26
C ARG A 181 -13.63 15.05 -2.61
N MET A 182 -12.54 15.52 -3.18
CA MET A 182 -11.23 15.37 -2.56
C MET A 182 -10.36 16.59 -2.79
N SER A 183 -9.57 16.91 -1.79
CA SER A 183 -8.63 18.03 -1.81
C SER A 183 -7.26 17.61 -1.33
N GLY A 184 -6.21 18.09 -2.00
CA GLY A 184 -4.81 17.80 -1.68
C GLY A 184 -3.99 17.35 -2.89
N GLU A 185 -2.74 17.00 -2.62
CA GLU A 185 -1.78 16.58 -3.64
C GLU A 185 -1.94 15.09 -3.99
N ILE A 186 -2.12 14.79 -5.28
CA ILE A 186 -2.23 13.41 -5.80
C ILE A 186 -1.10 13.13 -6.78
N VAL A 187 -0.42 12.01 -6.55
CA VAL A 187 0.59 11.45 -7.46
C VAL A 187 0.12 10.10 -7.94
N ALA A 188 -0.40 10.05 -9.17
CA ALA A 188 -0.85 8.84 -9.85
C ALA A 188 0.19 8.34 -10.87
N GLN A 189 0.50 7.06 -10.87
CA GLN A 189 1.48 6.50 -11.81
C GLN A 189 0.90 6.26 -13.20
N THR A 190 -0.38 5.91 -13.31
CA THR A 190 -1.01 5.51 -14.57
C THR A 190 -2.11 6.48 -14.98
N MET A 191 -3.23 6.53 -14.24
CA MET A 191 -4.37 7.36 -14.62
C MET A 191 -5.18 7.89 -13.43
N VAL A 192 -5.80 9.06 -13.63
CA VAL A 192 -6.79 9.63 -12.72
C VAL A 192 -8.12 9.78 -13.47
N MET A 193 -9.19 9.21 -12.93
CA MET A 193 -10.54 9.27 -13.49
C MET A 193 -11.46 10.05 -12.55
N ILE A 194 -12.00 11.17 -13.03
CA ILE A 194 -12.98 11.99 -12.33
C ILE A 194 -14.37 11.71 -12.91
N HIS A 195 -15.29 11.23 -12.09
CA HIS A 195 -16.66 10.95 -12.52
C HIS A 195 -17.54 12.19 -12.58
N LYS A 196 -18.76 12.06 -13.13
CA LYS A 196 -19.74 13.16 -13.35
C LYS A 196 -20.07 14.06 -12.15
N ARG A 197 -19.80 13.63 -10.91
CA ARG A 197 -20.01 14.42 -9.67
C ARG A 197 -18.73 14.53 -8.83
N GLY A 198 -17.61 14.11 -9.40
CA GLY A 198 -16.31 14.18 -8.77
C GLY A 198 -15.81 15.62 -8.76
N SER A 199 -15.26 16.05 -7.62
CA SER A 199 -14.56 17.33 -7.49
C SER A 199 -13.18 17.07 -6.94
N LEU A 200 -12.17 17.52 -7.66
CA LEU A 200 -10.76 17.42 -7.25
C LEU A 200 -10.15 18.81 -7.15
N GLU A 201 -9.68 19.16 -5.96
CA GLU A 201 -9.04 20.45 -5.68
C GLU A 201 -7.59 20.25 -5.20
N GLY A 202 -6.63 20.79 -5.94
CA GLY A 202 -5.20 20.71 -5.60
C GLY A 202 -4.34 20.17 -6.73
N ASP A 203 -3.08 19.87 -6.39
CA ASP A 203 -2.06 19.54 -7.38
C ASP A 203 -2.10 18.06 -7.74
N VAL A 204 -2.16 17.78 -9.04
CA VAL A 204 -2.28 16.42 -9.57
C VAL A 204 -1.14 16.16 -10.53
N THR A 205 -0.38 15.12 -10.23
CA THR A 205 0.65 14.59 -11.13
C THR A 205 0.21 13.21 -11.60
N ALA A 206 0.00 13.03 -12.89
CA ALA A 206 -0.45 11.76 -13.46
C ALA A 206 0.10 11.54 -14.88
N ARG A 207 0.14 10.29 -15.36
CA ARG A 207 0.45 10.03 -16.79
C ARG A 207 -0.74 10.30 -17.71
N ALA A 208 -1.96 10.07 -17.21
CA ALA A 208 -3.19 10.36 -17.92
C ALA A 208 -4.29 10.83 -16.96
N ILE A 209 -5.17 11.71 -17.43
CA ILE A 209 -6.35 12.15 -16.69
C ILE A 209 -7.58 12.02 -17.59
N THR A 210 -8.69 11.56 -17.04
CA THR A 210 -9.98 11.47 -17.74
C THR A 210 -11.05 12.10 -16.86
N VAL A 211 -11.72 13.12 -17.38
CA VAL A 211 -12.78 13.84 -16.67
C VAL A 211 -14.11 13.60 -17.38
N GLU A 212 -15.05 12.96 -16.69
CA GLU A 212 -16.40 12.76 -17.19
C GLU A 212 -17.21 14.07 -17.15
N LYS A 213 -18.28 14.14 -17.95
CA LYS A 213 -19.19 15.30 -18.00
C LYS A 213 -19.74 15.63 -16.60
N GLY A 214 -19.44 16.82 -16.09
CA GLY A 214 -19.84 17.28 -14.75
C GLY A 214 -18.78 17.09 -13.67
N GLY A 215 -17.67 16.43 -13.97
CA GLY A 215 -16.49 16.42 -13.12
C GLY A 215 -15.84 17.81 -13.07
N MET A 216 -15.44 18.24 -11.88
CA MET A 216 -14.74 19.51 -11.66
C MET A 216 -13.31 19.23 -11.18
N PHE A 217 -12.36 19.93 -11.78
CA PHE A 217 -10.96 19.91 -11.38
C PHE A 217 -10.47 21.36 -11.23
N SER A 218 -9.83 21.66 -10.11
CA SER A 218 -9.25 22.97 -9.82
C SER A 218 -7.89 22.81 -9.16
N GLY A 219 -6.83 23.24 -9.83
CA GLY A 219 -5.46 23.15 -9.29
C GLY A 219 -4.43 22.99 -10.40
N GLN A 220 -3.18 22.77 -10.01
CA GLN A 220 -2.11 22.52 -10.97
C GLN A 220 -2.14 21.06 -11.44
N LEU A 221 -2.14 20.86 -12.75
CA LEU A 221 -2.08 19.52 -13.35
C LEU A 221 -0.75 19.37 -14.10
N VAL A 222 0.02 18.35 -13.73
CA VAL A 222 1.24 17.95 -14.43
C VAL A 222 1.01 16.58 -15.04
N ILE A 223 0.92 16.54 -16.37
CA ILE A 223 0.82 15.29 -17.13
C ILE A 223 2.20 14.91 -17.63
N GLY A 224 2.72 13.74 -17.22
CA GLY A 224 4.04 13.31 -17.67
C GLY A 224 4.58 12.09 -16.95
N GLN A 225 5.79 11.66 -17.35
CA GLN A 225 6.49 10.58 -16.68
C GLN A 225 6.95 11.06 -15.30
N VAL A 226 6.40 10.45 -14.23
CA VAL A 226 6.77 10.68 -12.82
C VAL A 226 8.17 10.13 -12.48
N GLY A 227 9.08 10.11 -13.45
CA GLY A 227 10.36 9.40 -13.42
C GLY A 227 11.42 10.02 -14.31
N LEU A 228 11.49 11.35 -14.40
CA LEU A 228 12.68 12.05 -14.85
C LEU A 228 12.93 13.23 -13.90
N THR A 229 13.44 12.94 -12.71
CA THR A 229 14.34 13.89 -12.03
C THR A 229 15.55 14.05 -12.93
N GLN A 230 15.49 15.05 -13.81
CA GLN A 230 16.57 15.94 -14.27
C GLN A 230 18.01 15.54 -13.86
N GLY A 231 18.47 14.39 -14.35
CA GLY A 231 19.83 13.85 -14.12
C GLY A 231 20.38 13.06 -15.32
N GLU A 232 19.52 12.58 -16.23
CA GLU A 232 19.93 11.83 -17.43
C GLU A 232 19.78 12.61 -18.75
N LEU A 233 19.47 13.92 -18.70
CA LEU A 233 19.40 14.77 -19.90
C LEU A 233 20.64 15.67 -20.08
N LEU A 234 21.68 15.48 -19.27
CA LEU A 234 22.97 16.13 -19.47
C LEU A 234 24.07 15.05 -19.55
N GLN A 235 24.52 14.83 -20.78
CA GLN A 235 25.79 14.20 -21.19
C GLN A 235 25.86 12.68 -21.38
N GLU A 236 25.18 12.19 -22.42
CA GLU A 236 25.88 11.43 -23.47
C GLU A 236 25.66 12.15 -24.80
N GLN A 237 26.18 13.38 -24.90
CA GLN A 237 26.66 13.87 -26.19
C GLN A 237 27.99 13.19 -26.43
N GLU A 238 27.94 12.08 -27.16
CA GLU A 238 29.07 11.56 -27.91
C GLU A 238 29.70 12.72 -28.69
N PRO A 239 30.97 13.09 -28.43
CA PRO A 239 31.66 14.02 -29.31
C PRO A 239 31.95 13.27 -30.60
N ALA A 240 31.06 13.41 -31.57
CA ALA A 240 31.36 13.18 -32.97
C ALA A 240 32.61 13.99 -33.31
N ALA A 241 33.71 13.27 -33.50
CA ALA A 241 34.97 13.82 -33.95
C ALA A 241 34.72 14.67 -35.20
N ALA A 242 35.10 15.93 -35.11
CA ALA A 242 35.06 16.87 -36.21
C ALA A 242 35.82 16.30 -37.41
N THR A 243 35.10 16.20 -38.51
CA THR A 243 35.57 16.01 -39.87
C THR A 243 36.68 17.00 -40.17
N GLY A 244 37.91 16.51 -40.33
CA GLY A 244 39.00 17.28 -40.90
C GLY A 244 38.73 17.52 -42.38
N SER A 245 38.69 18.79 -42.80
CA SER A 245 38.84 19.17 -44.21
C SER A 245 39.95 20.21 -44.34
N GLU A 246 41.07 19.71 -44.85
CA GLU A 246 41.89 20.30 -45.90
C GLU A 246 42.40 21.75 -45.72
N SER A 247 43.66 21.86 -45.31
CA SER A 247 44.52 22.98 -45.73
C SER A 247 45.54 22.48 -46.76
N ASN A 248 45.38 23.05 -47.94
CA ASN A 248 46.11 22.85 -49.17
C ASN A 248 47.56 23.39 -49.01
N PHE A 249 48.57 22.52 -49.11
CA PHE A 249 49.97 22.93 -49.29
C PHE A 249 50.38 22.61 -50.73
N PRO A 250 50.71 23.62 -51.56
CA PRO A 250 51.39 23.37 -52.82
C PRO A 250 52.89 23.24 -52.59
N GLU A 251 53.43 22.12 -53.06
CA GLU A 251 54.85 21.87 -53.26
C GLU A 251 55.39 22.78 -54.36
N THR A 252 56.34 23.66 -54.04
CA THR A 252 57.21 24.33 -55.02
C THR A 252 58.53 24.72 -54.35
N ALA A 253 59.58 23.93 -54.59
CA ALA A 253 60.95 24.45 -54.68
C ALA A 253 61.14 25.13 -56.06
N PRO A 254 62.15 25.99 -56.35
CA PRO A 254 63.47 26.09 -55.71
C PRO A 254 64.12 27.51 -55.65
N ARG A 255 65.36 27.55 -55.12
CA ARG A 255 66.57 28.32 -55.53
C ARG A 255 67.26 29.27 -54.51
N PRO A 256 68.60 29.45 -54.65
CA PRO A 256 69.54 29.70 -53.55
C PRO A 256 70.02 31.16 -53.49
N LEU A 257 70.74 31.51 -52.41
CA LEU A 257 71.58 32.72 -52.35
C LEU A 257 73.00 32.40 -51.82
N PRO A 258 74.01 33.21 -52.22
CA PRO A 258 75.42 32.83 -52.24
C PRO A 258 76.23 33.30 -51.02
N ALA A 259 77.50 32.90 -51.06
CA ALA A 259 78.61 33.04 -50.11
C ALA A 259 78.79 34.39 -49.38
N THR A 260 79.29 34.31 -48.14
CA THR A 260 80.59 34.89 -47.75
C THR A 260 81.18 34.10 -46.59
#